data_AF-A0A9E2JXB4-F1
#
_entry.id   AF-A0A9E2JXB4-F1
#
_cell.length_a   1.000
_cell.length_b   1.000
_cell.length_c   1.000
_cell.angle_alpha   90.00
_cell.angle_beta   90.00
_cell.angle_gamma   90.00
#
_symmetry.space_group_name_H-M   'P 1'
#
loop_
_entity.id
_entity.type
_entity.pdbx_description
1 polymer ?
#
loop_
_entity_poly.entity_id
_entity_poly.type
_entity_poly.pdbx_seq_one_letter_code
_entity_poly.pdbx_strand_id
1 'polypeptide(L)'
;MKFRHSLLLAGVASLLATGVWAQSAPTPLHVRATAAMCANCHGTEGRTVEGSAIPALAGMPKDYMIRQMNAFKDGSRTATVMHQLTKGLTNEQIETIAGYYASVKR
;
A
#
# COMPACT_ATOMS: atom_id res chain seq x y z
N MET A 1 69.12 -4.48 24.70
CA MET A 1 67.90 -4.65 25.53
C MET A 1 66.68 -4.47 24.63
N LYS A 2 65.84 -5.50 24.52
CA LYS A 2 64.70 -5.60 23.60
C LYS A 2 63.45 -5.01 24.28
N PHE A 3 62.93 -3.88 23.79
CA PHE A 3 61.58 -3.42 24.15
C PHE A 3 60.61 -3.77 23.02
N ARG A 4 59.92 -4.91 23.22
CA ARG A 4 58.83 -5.38 22.37
C ARG A 4 57.60 -4.53 22.69
N HIS A 5 57.19 -3.68 21.76
CA HIS A 5 55.88 -3.04 21.83
C HIS A 5 54.84 -4.08 21.40
N SER A 6 54.28 -4.76 22.40
CA SER A 6 53.19 -5.71 22.24
C SER A 6 51.93 -5.00 21.76
N LEU A 7 51.35 -5.59 20.72
CA LEU A 7 49.98 -5.46 20.24
C LEU A 7 48.99 -4.97 21.31
N LEU A 8 48.22 -3.94 20.96
CA LEU A 8 46.79 -3.86 21.28
C LEU A 8 46.04 -3.25 20.08
N LEU A 9 45.96 -4.01 18.98
CA LEU A 9 44.83 -3.96 18.07
C LEU A 9 43.73 -4.81 18.70
N ALA A 10 42.70 -4.22 19.31
CA ALA A 10 41.42 -4.90 19.51
C ALA A 10 40.34 -3.90 19.95
N GLY A 11 39.24 -3.85 19.20
CA GLY A 11 37.93 -3.62 19.82
C GLY A 11 37.17 -2.35 19.45
N VAL A 12 37.17 -1.91 18.19
CA VAL A 12 36.18 -0.92 17.72
C VAL A 12 35.48 -1.43 16.47
N ALA A 13 34.69 -2.52 16.57
CA ALA A 13 33.88 -2.98 15.44
C ALA A 13 32.84 -4.02 15.84
N SER A 14 31.96 -3.77 16.82
CA SER A 14 30.82 -4.65 17.06
C SER A 14 29.74 -3.93 17.86
N LEU A 15 28.88 -3.15 17.21
CA LEU A 15 27.56 -2.72 17.71
C LEU A 15 26.79 -1.94 16.61
N LEU A 16 26.70 -2.48 15.40
CA LEU A 16 25.59 -2.14 14.50
C LEU A 16 24.51 -3.20 14.74
N ALA A 17 23.74 -2.97 15.81
CA ALA A 17 22.52 -3.70 16.05
C ALA A 17 21.65 -3.60 14.80
N THR A 18 21.46 -4.73 14.12
CA THR A 18 20.53 -4.92 13.03
C THR A 18 19.12 -4.80 13.59
N GLY A 19 18.66 -3.57 13.81
CA GLY A 19 17.25 -3.28 14.01
C GLY A 19 16.55 -3.57 12.70
N VAL A 20 16.01 -4.78 12.56
CA VAL A 20 15.05 -5.12 11.50
C VAL A 20 13.91 -4.11 11.62
N TRP A 21 13.80 -3.18 10.67
CA TRP A 21 12.65 -2.29 10.57
C TRP A 21 11.46 -3.12 10.08
N ALA A 22 10.76 -3.75 11.02
CA ALA A 22 9.45 -4.31 10.75
C ALA A 22 8.45 -3.14 10.68
N GLN A 23 7.93 -2.87 9.48
CA GLN A 23 6.83 -1.92 9.32
C GLN A 23 5.59 -2.52 10.00
N SER A 24 5.02 -1.80 10.96
CA SER A 24 3.81 -2.25 11.66
C SER A 24 2.64 -2.34 10.70
N ALA A 25 1.81 -3.38 10.86
CA ALA A 25 0.62 -3.55 10.04
C ALA A 25 -0.32 -2.33 10.17
N PRO A 26 -1.03 -1.94 9.09
CA PRO A 26 -1.94 -0.80 9.13
C PRO A 26 -3.04 -1.00 10.20
N THR A 27 -3.30 0.05 10.98
CA THR A 27 -4.42 0.01 11.94
C THR A 27 -5.77 0.02 11.22
N PRO A 28 -6.86 -0.49 11.83
CA PRO A 28 -8.18 -0.47 11.19
C PRO A 28 -8.67 0.93 10.79
N LEU A 29 -8.29 1.97 11.55
CA LEU A 29 -8.60 3.35 11.21
C LEU A 29 -7.83 3.80 9.96
N HIS A 30 -6.54 3.46 9.86
CA HIS A 30 -5.73 3.76 8.69
C HIS A 30 -6.28 3.08 7.43
N VAL A 31 -6.65 1.80 7.51
CA VAL A 31 -7.26 1.07 6.38
C VAL A 31 -8.51 1.78 5.88
N ARG A 32 -9.43 2.15 6.80
CA ARG A 32 -10.66 2.86 6.44
C ARG A 32 -10.38 4.23 5.86
N ALA A 33 -9.46 5.00 6.44
CA ALA A 33 -9.11 6.33 5.95
C ALA A 33 -8.54 6.28 4.53
N THR A 34 -7.65 5.32 4.25
CA THR A 34 -7.07 5.12 2.92
C THR A 34 -8.14 4.73 1.89
N ALA A 35 -9.12 3.90 2.26
CA ALA A 35 -10.20 3.51 1.36
C ALA A 35 -11.30 4.58 1.19
N ALA A 36 -11.49 5.45 2.19
CA ALA A 36 -12.59 6.42 2.22
C ALA A 36 -12.55 7.42 1.04
N MET A 37 -11.36 7.77 0.54
CA MET A 37 -11.22 8.69 -0.60
C MET A 37 -11.92 8.20 -1.87
N CYS A 38 -12.08 6.88 -2.04
CA CYS A 38 -12.70 6.30 -3.24
C CYS A 38 -14.24 6.42 -3.19
N ALA A 39 -14.83 6.56 -2.00
CA ALA A 39 -16.27 6.61 -1.82
C ALA A 39 -16.92 7.84 -2.46
N ASN A 40 -16.16 8.92 -2.66
CA ASN A 40 -16.65 10.14 -3.33
C ASN A 40 -17.15 9.90 -4.76
N CYS A 41 -16.61 8.88 -5.45
CA CYS A 41 -17.02 8.52 -6.81
C CYS A 41 -17.67 7.13 -6.87
N HIS A 42 -17.16 6.18 -6.08
CA HIS A 42 -17.63 4.79 -6.09
C HIS A 42 -18.74 4.53 -5.07
N GLY A 43 -19.23 5.57 -4.39
CA GLY A 43 -20.29 5.49 -3.38
C GLY A 43 -19.80 4.98 -2.03
N THR A 44 -20.63 5.15 -1.00
CA THR A 44 -20.36 4.68 0.35
C THR A 44 -20.13 3.17 0.35
N GLU A 45 -19.05 2.71 0.98
CA GLU A 45 -18.59 1.31 0.92
C GLU A 45 -18.36 0.76 -0.51
N GLY A 46 -18.24 1.62 -1.53
CA GLY A 46 -18.08 1.18 -2.91
C GLY A 46 -19.39 0.75 -3.56
N ARG A 47 -20.54 1.21 -3.01
CA ARG A 47 -21.89 0.97 -3.52
C ARG A 47 -22.35 2.19 -4.30
N THR A 48 -22.25 2.13 -5.62
CA THR A 48 -22.81 3.15 -6.50
C THR A 48 -24.32 2.98 -6.64
N VAL A 49 -25.01 4.07 -6.99
CA VAL A 49 -26.44 4.00 -7.35
C VAL A 49 -26.65 3.25 -8.66
N GLU A 50 -27.82 2.67 -8.83
CA GLU A 50 -28.22 2.00 -10.07
C GLU A 50 -28.13 2.97 -11.26
N GLY A 51 -27.60 2.51 -12.39
CA GLY A 51 -27.37 3.34 -13.58
C GLY A 51 -26.17 4.29 -13.51
N SER A 52 -25.35 4.26 -12.44
CA SER A 52 -24.10 5.01 -12.36
C SER A 52 -23.11 4.60 -13.45
N ALA A 53 -22.50 5.58 -14.13
CA ALA A 53 -21.40 5.34 -15.06
C ALA A 53 -20.09 4.92 -14.32
N ILE A 54 -19.99 5.23 -13.03
CA ILE A 54 -18.89 4.80 -12.17
C ILE A 54 -19.21 3.39 -11.65
N PRO A 55 -18.29 2.42 -11.76
CA PRO A 55 -18.54 1.05 -11.31
C PRO A 55 -18.51 0.93 -9.78
N ALA A 56 -19.32 0.01 -9.24
CA ALA A 56 -19.25 -0.41 -7.85
C ALA A 56 -17.93 -1.17 -7.55
N LEU A 57 -17.43 -1.02 -6.32
CA LEU A 57 -16.23 -1.70 -5.81
C LEU A 57 -16.57 -2.76 -4.75
N ALA A 58 -17.74 -2.65 -4.10
CA ALA A 58 -18.16 -3.55 -3.03
C ALA A 58 -18.10 -5.02 -3.47
N GLY A 59 -17.34 -5.85 -2.74
CA GLY A 59 -17.21 -7.28 -2.96
C GLY A 59 -16.42 -7.67 -4.21
N MET A 60 -15.72 -6.72 -4.83
CA MET A 60 -14.87 -7.02 -5.98
C MET A 60 -13.67 -7.88 -5.54
N PRO A 61 -13.21 -8.85 -6.34
CA PRO A 61 -12.05 -9.67 -5.95
C PRO A 61 -10.79 -8.80 -5.77
N LYS A 62 -10.07 -9.01 -4.65
CA LYS A 62 -8.86 -8.25 -4.30
C LYS A 62 -7.85 -8.20 -5.46
N ASP A 63 -7.49 -9.37 -6.00
CA ASP A 63 -6.49 -9.46 -7.07
C ASP A 63 -6.94 -8.77 -8.36
N TYR A 64 -8.25 -8.80 -8.65
CA TYR A 64 -8.77 -8.07 -9.79
C TYR A 64 -8.60 -6.56 -9.59
N MET A 65 -8.96 -6.03 -8.41
CA MET A 65 -8.74 -4.60 -8.11
C MET A 65 -7.28 -4.21 -8.20
N ILE A 66 -6.36 -5.00 -7.62
CA ILE A 66 -4.91 -4.71 -7.70
C ILE A 66 -4.47 -4.63 -9.17
N ARG A 67 -4.87 -5.60 -10.01
CA ARG A 67 -4.55 -5.58 -11.44
C ARG A 67 -5.11 -4.33 -12.14
N GLN A 68 -6.35 -3.94 -11.86
CA GLN A 68 -6.95 -2.75 -12.48
C GLN A 68 -6.27 -1.46 -12.03
N MET A 69 -5.97 -1.33 -10.73
CA MET A 69 -5.30 -0.15 -10.17
C MET A 69 -3.88 0.02 -10.74
N ASN A 70 -3.14 -1.09 -10.87
CA ASN A 70 -1.82 -1.08 -11.51
C ASN A 70 -1.93 -0.73 -13.00
N ALA A 71 -2.90 -1.29 -13.72
CA ALA A 71 -3.11 -0.98 -15.13
C ALA A 71 -3.48 0.51 -15.37
N PHE A 72 -4.23 1.12 -14.45
CA PHE A 72 -4.45 2.58 -14.50
C PHE A 72 -3.18 3.36 -14.19
N LYS A 73 -2.36 2.88 -13.25
CA LYS A 73 -1.13 3.53 -12.79
C LYS A 73 -0.04 3.53 -13.86
N ASP A 74 0.15 2.40 -14.55
CA ASP A 74 1.12 2.26 -15.64
C ASP A 74 0.60 2.76 -17.01
N GLY A 75 -0.69 3.07 -17.10
CA GLY A 75 -1.33 3.61 -18.29
C GLY A 75 -1.77 2.57 -19.33
N SER A 76 -1.58 1.27 -19.07
CA SER A 76 -2.06 0.20 -19.93
C SER A 76 -3.60 0.12 -19.98
N ARG A 77 -4.29 0.65 -18.96
CA ARG A 77 -5.74 0.86 -18.96
C ARG A 77 -6.08 2.34 -18.97
N THR A 78 -6.88 2.75 -19.95
CA THR A 78 -7.41 4.11 -20.04
C THR A 78 -8.60 4.32 -19.08
N ALA A 79 -8.70 5.54 -18.54
CA ALA A 79 -9.82 6.00 -17.72
C ALA A 79 -9.93 7.52 -17.79
N THR A 80 -11.08 8.06 -17.42
CA THR A 80 -11.29 9.51 -17.32
C THR A 80 -10.40 10.15 -16.25
N VAL A 81 -10.36 9.58 -15.04
CA VAL A 81 -9.63 10.17 -13.90
C VAL A 81 -8.75 9.16 -13.13
N MET A 82 -9.06 7.86 -13.18
CA MET A 82 -8.38 6.88 -12.32
C MET A 82 -6.88 6.82 -12.52
N HIS A 83 -6.37 7.06 -13.73
CA HIS A 83 -4.93 7.09 -14.02
C HIS A 83 -4.20 8.24 -13.29
N GLN A 84 -4.90 9.35 -12.97
CA GLN A 84 -4.32 10.44 -12.16
C GLN A 84 -4.32 10.07 -10.67
N LEU A 85 -5.39 9.41 -10.20
CA LEU A 85 -5.50 8.99 -8.80
C LEU A 85 -4.49 7.91 -8.46
N THR A 86 -4.35 6.88 -9.29
CA THR A 86 -3.48 5.73 -8.99
C THR A 86 -1.99 6.05 -9.05
N LYS A 87 -1.58 7.10 -9.78
CA LYS A 87 -0.19 7.59 -9.78
C LYS A 87 0.29 8.04 -8.40
N GLY A 88 -0.61 8.60 -7.59
CA GLY A 88 -0.30 9.06 -6.24
C GLY A 88 -0.27 7.96 -5.17
N LEU A 89 -0.67 6.73 -5.51
CA LEU A 89 -0.78 5.64 -4.56
C LEU A 89 0.48 4.77 -4.55
N THR A 90 0.92 4.37 -3.36
CA THR A 90 1.92 3.31 -3.20
C THR A 90 1.30 1.93 -3.48
N ASN A 91 2.13 0.92 -3.71
CA ASN A 91 1.63 -0.45 -3.89
C ASN A 91 0.91 -0.96 -2.63
N GLU A 92 1.44 -0.62 -1.45
CA GLU A 92 0.83 -0.95 -0.15
C GLU A 92 -0.56 -0.31 0.01
N GLN A 93 -0.73 0.94 -0.43
CA GLN A 93 -2.04 1.60 -0.44
C GLN A 93 -3.01 0.95 -1.43
N ILE A 94 -2.55 0.56 -2.62
CA ILE A 94 -3.38 -0.19 -3.59
C ILE A 94 -3.85 -1.51 -2.97
N GLU A 95 -2.96 -2.25 -2.32
CA GLU A 95 -3.32 -3.50 -1.64
C GLU A 95 -4.30 -3.28 -0.48
N THR A 96 -4.11 -2.19 0.28
CA THR A 96 -5.00 -1.79 1.39
C THR A 96 -6.40 -1.48 0.88
N ILE A 97 -6.51 -0.67 -0.18
CA ILE A 97 -7.79 -0.30 -0.81
C ILE A 97 -8.48 -1.56 -1.37
N ALA A 98 -7.75 -2.39 -2.11
CA ALA A 98 -8.29 -3.61 -2.69
C ALA A 98 -8.74 -4.60 -1.60
N GLY A 99 -7.97 -4.75 -0.52
CA GLY A 99 -8.33 -5.58 0.62
C GLY A 99 -9.62 -5.10 1.29
N TYR A 100 -9.74 -3.79 1.51
CA TYR A 100 -10.94 -3.19 2.10
C TYR A 100 -12.19 -3.49 1.27
N TYR A 101 -12.22 -3.12 0.00
CA TYR A 101 -13.42 -3.27 -0.83
C TYR A 101 -13.78 -4.74 -1.12
N ALA A 102 -12.80 -5.65 -1.14
CA ALA A 102 -13.04 -7.08 -1.27
C ALA A 102 -13.74 -7.66 -0.02
N SER A 103 -13.48 -7.08 1.16
CA SER A 103 -14.14 -7.49 2.40
C SER A 103 -15.57 -6.97 2.54
N VAL A 104 -15.95 -5.95 1.75
CA VAL A 104 -17.33 -5.43 1.75
C VAL A 104 -18.23 -6.46 1.10
N LYS A 105 -19.33 -6.83 1.77
CA LYS A 105 -20.32 -7.76 1.22
C LYS A 105 -20.94 -7.16 -0.05
N ARG A 106 -21.01 -7.92 -1.14
CA ARG A 106 -21.66 -7.46 -2.37
C ARG A 106 -23.12 -7.08 -2.13
#